data_AF-A0A536Z0X1-F1
#
_entry.id   AF-A0A536Z0X1-F1
#
_cell.length_a   1.000
_cell.length_b   1.000
_cell.length_c   1.000
_cell.angle_alpha   90.00
_cell.angle_beta   90.00
_cell.angle_gamma   90.00
#
_symmetry.space_group_name_H-M   'P 1'
#
loop_
_entity.id
_entity.type
_entity.pdbx_description
1 polymer ?
#
loop_
_entity_poly.entity_id
_entity_poly.type
_entity_poly.pdbx_seq_one_letter_code
_entity_poly.pdbx_strand_id
1 'polypeptide(L)'
;MPLAQARHERLRKRIALAVFSSDALSSVAYATEEILLILVLAGTAVLHLSVAISLAITALLAIVAISYQQTIHAYPSGGGSYIVARENLGAVAGLVAAAALLVDYVLTVSVSVAAGVAAVTSAFPAVVPHKVAIGVACVT
;
A
#
# COMPACT_ATOMS: atom_id res chain seq x y z
N MET A 1 6.42 8.08 -32.51
CA MET A 1 6.04 6.69 -32.17
C MET A 1 6.42 6.41 -30.71
N PRO A 2 5.49 6.45 -29.75
CA PRO A 2 5.78 6.35 -28.30
C PRO A 2 6.19 4.94 -27.83
N LEU A 3 5.95 3.91 -28.64
CA LEU A 3 6.13 2.50 -28.26
C LEU A 3 7.60 2.07 -28.17
N ALA A 4 8.53 2.82 -28.78
CA ALA A 4 9.96 2.50 -28.76
C ALA A 4 10.62 2.86 -27.41
N GLN A 5 10.18 3.96 -26.76
CA GLN A 5 10.63 4.34 -25.42
C GLN A 5 10.11 3.37 -24.34
N ALA A 6 8.86 2.93 -24.41
CA ALA A 6 8.24 2.04 -23.42
C ALA A 6 8.96 0.68 -23.27
N ARG A 7 9.70 0.22 -24.29
CA ARG A 7 10.47 -1.03 -24.23
C ARG A 7 11.74 -0.91 -23.38
N HIS A 8 12.29 0.30 -23.24
CA HIS A 8 13.45 0.57 -22.37
C HIS A 8 13.07 0.91 -20.93
N GLU A 9 11.79 1.24 -20.66
CA GLU A 9 11.26 1.51 -19.31
C GLU A 9 10.75 0.27 -18.57
N ARG A 10 10.68 -0.89 -19.24
CA ARG A 10 10.26 -2.14 -18.61
C ARG A 10 11.33 -2.61 -17.63
N LEU A 11 11.13 -2.29 -16.35
CA LEU A 11 11.89 -2.84 -15.24
C LEU A 11 11.96 -4.36 -15.34
N ARG A 12 13.18 -4.90 -15.24
CA ARG A 12 13.39 -6.35 -15.13
C ARG A 12 12.51 -6.89 -13.99
N LYS A 13 11.83 -8.02 -14.22
CA LYS A 13 10.86 -8.61 -13.27
C LYS A 13 11.34 -8.65 -11.82
N ARG A 14 12.63 -8.90 -11.57
CA ARG A 14 13.22 -8.90 -10.23
C ARG A 14 13.22 -7.53 -9.56
N ILE A 15 13.57 -6.47 -10.31
CA ILE A 15 13.59 -5.09 -9.80
C ILE A 15 12.16 -4.59 -9.67
N ALA A 16 11.29 -4.87 -10.65
CA ALA A 16 9.87 -4.56 -10.56
C ALA A 16 9.23 -5.20 -9.32
N LEU A 17 9.50 -6.49 -9.08
CA LEU A 17 8.99 -7.18 -7.90
C LEU A 17 9.46 -6.51 -6.61
N ALA A 18 10.75 -6.22 -6.48
CA ALA A 18 11.30 -5.59 -5.27
C ALA A 18 10.67 -4.21 -5.00
N VAL A 19 10.55 -3.38 -6.03
CA VAL A 19 9.98 -2.02 -5.92
C VAL A 19 8.49 -2.08 -5.57
N PHE A 20 7.70 -2.86 -6.30
CA PHE A 20 6.25 -2.95 -6.04
C PHE A 20 5.91 -3.76 -4.78
N SER A 21 6.78 -4.67 -4.34
CA SER A 21 6.59 -5.38 -3.07
C SER A 21 6.90 -4.53 -1.84
N SER A 22 7.68 -3.45 -2.00
CA SER A 22 8.07 -2.59 -0.89
C SER A 22 6.86 -1.94 -0.21
N ASP A 23 5.83 -1.59 -0.99
CA ASP A 23 4.62 -0.96 -0.49
C ASP A 23 3.77 -1.93 0.35
N ALA A 24 3.61 -3.16 -0.15
CA ALA A 24 2.96 -4.24 0.58
C ALA A 24 3.73 -4.63 1.85
N LEU A 25 5.07 -4.67 1.80
CA LEU A 25 5.92 -4.94 2.96
C LEU A 25 5.85 -3.83 4.01
N SER A 26 5.87 -2.56 3.59
CA SER A 26 5.67 -1.41 4.47
C SER A 26 4.32 -1.50 5.19
N SER A 27 3.27 -1.88 4.46
CA SER A 27 1.93 -2.09 5.02
C SER A 27 1.87 -3.13 6.14
N VAL A 28 2.57 -4.26 5.97
CA VAL A 28 2.61 -5.31 7.00
C VAL A 28 3.36 -4.86 8.26
N ALA A 29 4.38 -4.01 8.09
CA ALA A 29 5.22 -3.55 9.21
C ALA A 29 4.44 -2.71 10.23
N TYR A 30 3.49 -1.87 9.80
CA TYR A 30 2.63 -1.13 10.74
C TYR A 30 1.29 -1.81 11.03
N ALA A 31 0.69 -2.53 10.08
CA ALA A 31 -0.66 -3.08 10.25
C ALA A 31 -0.71 -4.16 11.34
N THR A 32 0.36 -4.94 11.52
CA THR A 32 0.44 -5.97 12.55
C THR A 32 0.39 -5.39 13.96
N GLU A 33 1.10 -4.28 14.19
CA GLU A 33 1.10 -3.57 15.47
C GLU A 33 -0.26 -2.95 15.77
N GLU A 34 -0.87 -2.26 14.81
CA GLU A 34 -2.19 -1.64 14.96
C GLU A 34 -3.30 -2.66 15.25
N ILE A 35 -3.29 -3.82 14.57
CA ILE A 35 -4.26 -4.90 14.83
C ILE A 35 -4.14 -5.39 16.28
N LEU A 36 -2.91 -5.59 16.77
CA LEU A 36 -2.67 -6.04 18.14
C LEU A 36 -3.08 -4.97 19.16
N LEU A 37 -2.80 -3.70 18.89
CA LEU A 37 -3.15 -2.59 19.78
C LEU A 37 -4.67 -2.48 19.95
N ILE A 38 -5.42 -2.57 18.85
CA ILE A 38 -6.89 -2.57 18.88
C ILE A 38 -7.44 -3.83 19.59
N LEU A 39 -6.86 -5.01 19.35
CA LEU A 39 -7.28 -6.25 20.03
C LEU A 39 -7.00 -6.21 21.53
N VAL A 40 -5.87 -5.62 21.94
CA VAL A 40 -5.54 -5.43 23.36
C VAL A 40 -6.53 -4.46 24.02
N LEU A 41 -6.91 -3.38 23.33
CA LEU A 41 -7.96 -2.46 23.80
C LEU A 41 -9.33 -3.13 23.90
N ALA A 42 -9.64 -4.06 22.99
CA ALA A 42 -10.86 -4.88 23.03
C ALA A 42 -10.84 -5.98 24.11
N GLY A 43 -9.68 -6.25 24.71
CA GLY A 43 -9.47 -7.20 25.81
C GLY A 43 -8.62 -8.41 25.41
N THR A 44 -7.79 -8.87 26.36
CA THR A 44 -6.84 -10.00 26.16
C THR A 44 -7.51 -11.31 25.75
N ALA A 45 -8.80 -11.48 26.06
CA ALA A 45 -9.59 -12.63 25.64
C ALA A 45 -9.77 -12.71 24.12
N VAL A 46 -9.58 -11.64 23.35
CA VAL A 46 -9.82 -11.58 21.90
C VAL A 46 -8.54 -11.80 21.09
N LEU A 47 -7.36 -11.91 21.72
CA LEU A 47 -6.07 -12.05 21.03
C LEU A 47 -6.00 -13.30 20.13
N HIS A 48 -6.73 -14.37 20.45
CA HIS A 48 -6.82 -15.57 19.62
C HIS A 48 -7.48 -15.31 18.25
N LEU A 49 -8.27 -14.24 18.13
CA LEU A 49 -8.92 -13.85 16.89
C LEU A 49 -7.93 -13.28 15.86
N SER A 50 -6.74 -12.85 16.29
CA SER A 50 -5.68 -12.34 15.40
C SER A 50 -5.35 -13.31 14.27
N VAL A 51 -5.28 -14.62 14.56
CA VAL A 51 -5.00 -15.67 13.56
C VAL A 51 -6.14 -15.78 12.54
N ALA A 52 -7.38 -15.75 13.01
CA ALA A 52 -8.55 -15.80 12.13
C ALA A 52 -8.64 -14.56 11.23
N ILE A 53 -8.35 -13.37 11.77
CA ILE A 53 -8.29 -12.12 11.02
C ILE A 53 -7.17 -12.18 9.98
N SER A 54 -5.97 -12.65 10.35
CA SER A 54 -4.85 -12.81 9.42
C SER A 54 -5.17 -13.76 8.27
N LEU A 55 -5.86 -14.87 8.55
CA LEU A 55 -6.33 -15.81 7.52
C LEU A 55 -7.35 -15.16 6.58
N ALA A 56 -8.31 -14.40 7.13
CA ALA A 56 -9.30 -13.68 6.34
C ALA A 56 -8.65 -12.63 5.42
N ILE A 57 -7.67 -11.85 5.93
CA ILE A 57 -6.90 -10.90 5.14
C ILE A 57 -6.10 -11.61 4.05
N THR A 58 -5.47 -12.74 4.36
CA THR A 58 -4.70 -13.53 3.38
C THR A 58 -5.61 -14.04 2.25
N ALA A 59 -6.79 -14.54 2.58
CA ALA A 59 -7.78 -14.96 1.58
C ALA A 59 -8.26 -13.78 0.72
N LEU A 60 -8.50 -12.61 1.32
CA LEU A 60 -8.85 -11.39 0.59
C LEU A 60 -7.74 -10.98 -0.39
N LEU A 61 -6.48 -10.99 0.05
CA LEU A 61 -5.34 -10.67 -0.82
C LEU A 61 -5.20 -11.65 -1.98
N ALA A 62 -5.49 -12.94 -1.77
CA ALA A 62 -5.51 -13.93 -2.85
C ALA A 62 -6.58 -13.60 -3.91
N ILE A 63 -7.78 -13.21 -3.47
CA ILE A 63 -8.87 -12.79 -4.37
C ILE A 63 -8.44 -11.55 -5.18
N VAL A 64 -7.87 -10.54 -4.51
CA VAL A 64 -7.38 -9.31 -5.17
C VAL A 64 -6.28 -9.62 -6.18
N ALA A 65 -5.33 -10.50 -5.82
CA ALA A 65 -4.26 -10.90 -6.72
C ALA A 65 -4.80 -11.58 -8.00
N ILE A 66 -5.78 -12.48 -7.85
CA ILE A 66 -6.44 -13.13 -8.99
C ILE A 66 -7.21 -12.09 -9.83
N SER A 67 -7.92 -11.17 -9.19
CA SER A 67 -8.62 -10.08 -9.89
C SER A 67 -7.66 -9.21 -10.70
N TYR A 68 -6.52 -8.81 -10.14
CA TYR A 68 -5.50 -8.07 -10.88
C TYR A 68 -4.89 -8.86 -12.02
N GLN A 69 -4.68 -10.17 -11.86
CA GLN A 69 -4.27 -11.01 -12.98
C GLN A 69 -5.29 -10.95 -14.12
N GLN A 70 -6.59 -11.07 -13.82
CA GLN A 70 -7.65 -10.98 -14.84
C GLN A 70 -7.66 -9.61 -15.52
N THR A 71 -7.55 -8.52 -14.75
CA THR A 71 -7.50 -7.16 -15.29
C THR A 71 -6.29 -6.95 -16.20
N ILE A 72 -5.10 -7.41 -15.81
CA ILE A 72 -3.87 -7.28 -16.62
C ILE A 72 -4.00 -8.02 -17.95
N HIS A 73 -4.64 -9.20 -17.96
CA HIS A 73 -4.88 -9.95 -19.20
C HIS A 73 -5.93 -9.27 -20.09
N ALA A 74 -6.97 -8.68 -19.50
CA ALA A 74 -8.00 -7.94 -20.23
C ALA A 74 -7.50 -6.59 -20.78
N TYR A 75 -6.51 -5.98 -20.12
CA TYR A 75 -5.95 -4.67 -20.45
C TYR A 75 -4.43 -4.72 -20.73
N PRO A 76 -3.98 -5.38 -21.81
CA PRO A 76 -2.56 -5.61 -22.11
C PRO A 76 -1.78 -4.33 -22.45
N SER A 77 -2.48 -3.26 -22.84
CA SER A 77 -1.91 -1.93 -23.11
C SER A 77 -1.60 -1.14 -21.84
N GLY A 78 -1.96 -1.66 -20.66
CA GLY A 78 -1.88 -0.96 -19.39
C GLY A 78 -3.21 -0.26 -19.06
N GLY A 79 -3.96 -0.84 -18.13
CA GLY A 79 -5.23 -0.28 -17.64
C GLY A 79 -5.17 -0.11 -16.13
N GLY A 80 -4.71 1.06 -15.66
CA GLY A 80 -4.83 1.42 -14.25
C GLY A 80 -6.31 1.54 -13.83
N SER A 81 -6.57 1.61 -12.53
CA SER A 81 -7.95 1.67 -11.99
C SER A 81 -8.79 2.79 -12.59
N TYR A 82 -8.18 3.94 -12.95
CA TYR A 82 -8.85 5.01 -13.70
C TYR A 82 -9.38 4.55 -15.08
N ILE A 83 -8.54 3.90 -15.89
CA ILE A 83 -8.89 3.49 -17.26
C ILE A 83 -9.98 2.43 -17.20
N VAL A 84 -9.81 1.42 -16.32
CA VAL A 84 -10.78 0.34 -16.14
C VAL A 84 -12.12 0.88 -15.66
N ALA A 85 -12.13 1.76 -14.65
CA ALA A 85 -13.37 2.34 -14.14
C ALA A 85 -14.04 3.26 -15.18
N ARG A 86 -13.27 4.06 -15.92
CA ARG A 86 -13.81 4.96 -16.93
C ARG A 86 -14.48 4.22 -18.09
N GLU A 87 -13.85 3.15 -18.58
CA GLU A 87 -14.37 2.40 -19.73
C GLU A 87 -15.59 1.54 -19.36
N ASN A 88 -15.66 1.01 -18.14
CA ASN A 88 -16.75 0.11 -17.73
C ASN A 88 -17.92 0.82 -17.03
N LEU A 89 -17.64 1.90 -16.29
CA LEU A 89 -18.61 2.57 -15.39
C LEU A 89 -18.82 4.05 -15.73
N GLY A 90 -18.08 4.58 -16.72
CA GLY A 90 -18.21 5.95 -17.19
C GLY A 90 -17.28 6.95 -16.49
N ALA A 91 -17.34 8.20 -16.94
CA ALA A 91 -16.38 9.24 -16.58
C ALA A 91 -16.33 9.56 -15.08
N VAL A 92 -17.48 9.60 -14.41
CA VAL A 92 -17.56 9.93 -12.97
C VAL A 92 -16.84 8.87 -12.14
N ALA A 93 -17.12 7.59 -12.38
CA ALA A 93 -16.44 6.50 -11.69
C ALA A 93 -14.93 6.49 -11.95
N GLY A 94 -14.51 6.79 -13.18
CA GLY A 94 -13.10 7.02 -13.51
C GLY A 94 -12.48 8.13 -12.66
N LEU A 95 -13.10 9.31 -12.60
CA LEU A 95 -12.59 10.44 -11.81
C LEU A 95 -12.51 10.13 -10.31
N VAL A 96 -13.48 9.40 -9.77
CA VAL A 96 -13.44 8.93 -8.38
C VAL A 96 -12.25 7.99 -8.16
N ALA A 97 -12.00 7.06 -9.09
CA ALA A 97 -10.83 6.17 -9.02
C ALA A 97 -9.51 6.95 -9.09
N ALA A 98 -9.40 7.98 -9.94
CA ALA A 98 -8.22 8.84 -10.00
C ALA A 98 -8.02 9.66 -8.72
N ALA A 99 -9.09 10.24 -8.17
CA ALA A 99 -9.02 10.97 -6.92
C ALA A 99 -8.59 10.05 -5.76
N ALA A 100 -9.16 8.84 -5.70
CA ALA A 100 -8.77 7.83 -4.72
C ALA A 100 -7.29 7.47 -4.83
N LEU A 101 -6.75 7.28 -6.05
CA LEU A 101 -5.32 7.02 -6.25
C LEU A 101 -4.42 8.16 -5.77
N LEU A 102 -4.81 9.42 -5.99
CA LEU A 102 -4.03 10.57 -5.50
C LEU A 102 -3.98 10.61 -3.98
N VAL A 103 -5.13 10.34 -3.33
CA VAL A 103 -5.20 10.25 -1.87
C VAL A 103 -4.38 9.06 -1.36
N ASP A 104 -4.48 7.91 -2.01
CA ASP A 104 -3.72 6.69 -1.70
C ASP A 104 -2.22 6.98 -1.73
N TYR A 105 -1.70 7.62 -2.78
CA TYR A 105 -0.28 7.98 -2.85
C TYR A 105 0.17 8.90 -1.71
N VAL A 106 -0.64 9.92 -1.36
CA VAL A 106 -0.30 10.82 -0.25
C VAL A 106 -0.31 10.07 1.08
N LEU A 107 -1.31 9.20 1.30
CA LEU A 107 -1.42 8.40 2.52
C LEU A 107 -0.29 7.39 2.63
N THR A 108 0.06 6.69 1.56
CA THR A 108 1.15 5.71 1.55
C THR A 108 2.48 6.33 1.97
N VAL A 109 2.82 7.50 1.42
CA VAL A 109 4.04 8.22 1.82
C VAL A 109 3.95 8.68 3.28
N SER A 110 2.82 9.28 3.66
CA SER A 110 2.62 9.82 5.01
C SER A 110 2.73 8.74 6.09
N VAL A 111 2.04 7.60 5.90
CA VAL A 111 2.01 6.49 6.85
C VAL A 111 3.36 5.78 6.89
N SER A 112 4.01 5.57 5.75
CA SER A 112 5.34 4.93 5.71
C SER A 112 6.39 5.77 6.45
N VAL A 113 6.39 7.09 6.27
CA VAL A 113 7.30 7.99 7.00
C VAL A 113 6.98 7.99 8.50
N ALA A 114 5.70 8.07 8.88
CA ALA A 114 5.30 8.03 10.29
C ALA A 114 5.73 6.73 10.97
N ALA A 115 5.51 5.58 10.33
CA ALA A 115 5.94 4.27 10.83
C ALA A 115 7.48 4.17 10.91
N GLY A 116 8.19 4.68 9.90
CA GLY A 116 9.65 4.73 9.91
C GLY A 116 10.22 5.58 11.05
N VAL A 117 9.66 6.77 11.28
CA VAL A 117 10.05 7.63 12.41
C VAL A 117 9.72 6.97 13.75
N ALA A 118 8.57 6.31 13.86
CA ALA A 118 8.21 5.54 15.05
C ALA A 118 9.26 4.47 15.36
N ALA A 119 9.67 3.68 14.36
CA ALA A 119 10.72 2.66 14.51
C ALA A 119 12.07 3.27 14.95
N VAL A 120 12.50 4.39 14.35
CA VAL A 120 13.74 5.09 14.72
C VAL A 120 13.69 5.59 16.16
N THR A 121 12.58 6.18 16.57
CA THR A 121 12.43 6.72 17.94
C THR A 121 12.26 5.64 19.01
N SER A 122 11.79 4.46 18.62
CA SER A 122 11.78 3.27 19.49
C SER A 122 13.21 2.78 19.76
N ALA A 123 14.07 2.76 18.73
CA ALA A 123 15.49 2.41 18.88
C ALA A 123 16.31 3.50 19.62
N PHE A 124 15.97 4.77 19.43
CA PHE A 124 16.66 5.91 20.03
C PHE A 124 15.68 6.85 20.76
N PRO A 125 15.34 6.60 22.03
CA PRO A 125 14.34 7.39 22.76
C PRO A 125 14.70 8.88 22.91
N ALA A 126 15.98 9.24 22.82
CA ALA A 126 16.44 10.63 22.89
C ALA A 126 15.91 11.53 21.75
N VAL A 127 15.52 10.95 20.60
CA VAL A 127 14.99 11.70 19.45
C VAL A 127 13.46 11.86 19.47
N VAL A 128 12.78 11.33 20.49
CA VAL A 128 11.31 11.44 20.64
C VAL A 128 10.77 12.88 20.54
N PRO A 129 11.40 13.91 21.13
CA PRO A 129 10.91 15.28 21.01
C PRO A 129 10.93 15.82 19.58
N HIS A 130 11.74 15.24 18.70
CA HIS A 130 11.97 15.71 17.33
C HIS A 130 11.21 14.88 16.27
N LYS A 131 10.33 13.96 16.68
CA LYS A 131 9.54 13.07 15.79
C LYS A 131 8.93 13.80 14.59
N VAL A 132 8.24 14.91 14.84
CA VAL A 132 7.56 15.68 13.79
C VAL A 132 8.57 16.32 12.83
N ALA A 133 9.65 16.91 13.35
CA ALA A 133 10.67 17.54 12.52
C ALA A 133 11.40 16.53 11.63
N ILE A 134 11.70 15.33 12.16
CA ILE A 134 12.29 14.23 11.40
C ILE A 134 11.32 13.77 10.30
N GLY A 135 10.03 13.61 10.63
CA GLY A 135 9.02 13.21 9.65
C GLY A 135 8.88 14.21 8.49
N VAL A 136 8.82 15.51 8.79
CA VAL A 136 8.77 16.56 7.76
C VAL A 136 10.04 16.54 6.91
N ALA A 137 11.22 16.42 7.53
CA ALA A 137 12.49 16.36 6.81
C ALA A 137 12.62 15.14 5.88
N CYS A 138 11.93 14.02 6.16
CA CYS A 138 11.93 12.84 5.29
C CYS A 138 11.00 12.96 4.07
N VAL A 139 9.99 13.84 4.13
CA VAL A 139 9.04 14.08 3.03
C VAL A 139 9.53 15.20 2.08
N THR A 140 10.38 16.10 2.59
CA THR A 140 10.89 17.27 1.86
C THR A 140 12.10 16.90 1.00
#